data_AF-A0AAW2Z3B8-F1
#
_entry.id   AF-A0AAW2Z3B8-F1
#
_cell.length_a   1.000
_cell.length_b   1.000
_cell.length_c   1.000
_cell.angle_alpha   90.00
_cell.angle_beta   90.00
_cell.angle_gamma   90.00
#
_symmetry.space_group_name_H-M   'P 1'
#
loop_
_entity.id
_entity.type
_entity.pdbx_description
1 polymer ?
#
loop_
_entity_poly.entity_id
_entity_poly.type
_entity_poly.pdbx_seq_one_letter_code
_entity_poly.pdbx_strand_id
1 'polypeptide(L)'
;MSMYFDEVFVVAEETDSHISKLCSQYENVHFLQRSTFLYKHASDLPIRVIGCTLWSSISEENSSHISNHANDYNKISIKDAQNHQIRKLKVQDVNRIHKQDVNWLTREIHEANEKGERVIIISHHAPLLTCINPALQHDKMNQTSATDLSSIVNSCKIDLWVYGHTHYTKVQVLNNTICASNQVGHKHEQEVGYKESQCFMFTQDSCQHIE
;
A
#
# COMPACT_ATOMS: atom_id res chain seq x y z
N MET A 1 -1.04 -9.38 -31.97
CA MET A 1 -1.35 -9.24 -30.53
C MET A 1 -0.38 -8.22 -29.93
N SER A 2 -0.60 -6.93 -30.22
CA SER A 2 0.32 -5.83 -29.86
C SER A 2 -0.44 -4.50 -29.99
N MET A 3 -1.32 -4.17 -29.05
CA MET A 3 -2.09 -2.92 -29.05
C MET A 3 -2.42 -2.38 -27.64
N TYR A 4 -1.59 -2.66 -26.62
CA TYR A 4 -1.89 -2.21 -25.25
C TYR A 4 -0.77 -1.44 -24.53
N PHE A 5 0.37 -1.18 -25.18
CA PHE A 5 1.51 -0.49 -24.53
C PHE A 5 2.05 0.72 -25.32
N ASP A 6 1.22 1.35 -26.17
CA ASP A 6 1.67 2.51 -26.96
C ASP A 6 1.66 3.84 -26.17
N GLU A 7 1.02 3.87 -25.00
CA GLU A 7 0.99 5.06 -24.13
C GLU A 7 1.78 4.80 -22.84
N VAL A 8 3.01 5.32 -22.78
CA VAL A 8 3.79 5.36 -21.55
C VAL A 8 3.40 6.63 -20.78
N PHE A 9 2.50 6.48 -19.81
CA PHE A 9 2.19 7.55 -18.87
C PHE A 9 3.32 7.66 -17.85
N VAL A 10 4.04 8.78 -17.91
CA VAL A 10 5.08 9.09 -16.92
C VAL A 10 4.56 9.93 -15.77
N VAL A 11 3.36 10.50 -15.89
CA VAL A 11 2.73 11.36 -14.87
C VAL A 11 1.82 10.51 -13.99
N ALA A 12 2.13 10.45 -12.69
CA ALA A 12 1.44 9.57 -11.73
C ALA A 12 -0.10 9.76 -11.73
N GLU A 13 -0.59 11.00 -11.75
CA GLU A 13 -2.04 11.27 -11.72
C GLU A 13 -2.76 10.84 -13.01
N GLU A 14 -2.08 10.93 -14.16
CA GLU A 14 -2.62 10.47 -15.45
C GLU A 14 -2.69 8.94 -15.48
N THR A 15 -1.66 8.28 -14.95
CA THR A 15 -1.64 6.81 -14.77
C THR A 15 -2.78 6.34 -13.88
N ASP A 16 -2.99 6.96 -12.72
CA ASP A 16 -4.11 6.63 -11.82
C ASP A 16 -5.47 6.78 -12.51
N SER A 17 -5.65 7.87 -13.27
CA SER A 17 -6.87 8.13 -14.03
C SER A 17 -7.12 7.08 -15.12
N HIS A 18 -6.05 6.65 -15.80
CA HIS A 18 -6.12 5.61 -16.83
C HIS A 18 -6.47 4.24 -16.24
N ILE A 19 -5.79 3.83 -15.16
CA ILE A 19 -6.05 2.56 -14.48
C ILE A 19 -7.49 2.54 -13.95
N SER A 20 -7.93 3.62 -13.30
CA SER A 20 -9.31 3.74 -12.80
C SER A 20 -10.35 3.54 -13.91
N LYS A 21 -10.14 4.20 -15.07
CA LYS A 21 -11.01 4.05 -16.23
C LYS A 21 -11.03 2.60 -16.76
N LEU A 22 -9.87 1.93 -16.83
CA LEU A 22 -9.80 0.53 -17.25
C LEU A 22 -10.54 -0.39 -16.28
N CYS A 23 -10.30 -0.26 -14.97
CA CYS A 23 -10.95 -1.06 -13.95
C CYS A 23 -12.47 -0.88 -13.95
N SER A 24 -12.98 0.33 -14.23
CA SER A 24 -14.43 0.60 -14.31
C SER A 24 -15.17 -0.17 -15.40
N GLN A 25 -14.46 -0.81 -16.34
CA GLN A 25 -15.04 -1.66 -17.37
C GLN A 25 -15.44 -3.04 -16.84
N TYR A 26 -15.05 -3.39 -15.61
CA TYR A 26 -15.27 -4.70 -15.01
C TYR A 26 -15.96 -4.54 -13.65
N GLU A 27 -17.07 -5.24 -13.44
CA GLU A 27 -17.87 -5.13 -12.20
C GLU A 27 -17.14 -5.67 -10.97
N ASN A 28 -16.23 -6.62 -11.17
CA ASN A 28 -15.51 -7.35 -10.13
C ASN A 28 -14.03 -6.93 -9.97
N VAL A 29 -13.64 -5.80 -10.57
CA VAL A 29 -12.28 -5.26 -10.43
C VAL A 29 -12.37 -3.87 -9.80
N HIS A 30 -11.77 -3.72 -8.62
CA HIS A 30 -11.81 -2.47 -7.86
C HIS A 30 -10.41 -1.83 -7.84
N PHE A 31 -10.30 -0.61 -8.38
CA PHE A 31 -9.09 0.20 -8.26
C PHE A 31 -9.09 0.91 -6.90
N LEU A 32 -8.11 0.58 -6.07
CA LEU A 32 -7.97 1.12 -4.73
C LEU A 32 -6.82 2.13 -4.65
N GLN A 33 -7.14 3.40 -4.84
CA GLN A 33 -6.21 4.51 -4.67
C GLN A 33 -6.88 5.67 -3.95
N ARG A 34 -6.73 5.70 -2.63
CA ARG A 34 -7.54 6.53 -1.73
C ARG A 34 -9.05 6.33 -1.98
N SER A 35 -9.44 5.08 -2.14
CA SER A 35 -10.83 4.64 -2.30
C SER A 35 -11.12 3.41 -1.45
N THR A 36 -12.40 3.16 -1.23
CA THR A 36 -12.87 2.03 -0.43
C THR A 36 -13.81 1.14 -1.24
N PHE A 37 -13.86 -0.12 -0.88
CA PHE A 37 -14.84 -1.09 -1.36
C PHE A 37 -15.52 -1.74 -0.17
N LEU A 38 -16.85 -1.73 -0.15
CA LEU A 38 -17.64 -2.32 0.93
C LEU A 38 -18.19 -3.66 0.48
N TYR A 39 -17.61 -4.74 0.99
CA TYR A 39 -18.11 -6.08 0.79
C TYR A 39 -19.20 -6.40 1.82
N LYS A 40 -20.35 -6.88 1.35
CA LYS A 40 -21.48 -7.29 2.19
C LYS A 40 -21.88 -8.71 1.83
N HIS A 41 -21.98 -9.56 2.84
CA HIS A 41 -22.53 -10.90 2.72
C HIS A 41 -23.66 -11.06 3.75
N ALA A 42 -24.71 -11.81 3.42
CA ALA A 42 -26.01 -11.75 4.12
C ALA A 42 -25.95 -12.16 5.61
N SER A 43 -24.91 -12.88 6.02
CA SER A 43 -24.76 -13.41 7.39
C SER A 43 -23.53 -12.88 8.13
N ASP A 44 -22.74 -12.00 7.49
CA ASP A 44 -21.47 -11.53 8.02
C ASP A 44 -21.48 -10.02 8.26
N LEU A 45 -20.60 -9.56 9.16
CA LEU A 45 -20.34 -8.13 9.30
C LEU A 45 -19.81 -7.56 7.98
N PRO A 46 -20.26 -6.35 7.55
CA PRO A 46 -19.70 -5.71 6.37
C PRO A 46 -18.18 -5.54 6.51
N ILE A 47 -17.45 -5.79 5.43
CA ILE A 47 -16.00 -5.63 5.37
C ILE A 47 -15.69 -4.42 4.49
N ARG A 48 -15.12 -3.37 5.09
CA ARG A 48 -14.56 -2.25 4.35
C ARG A 48 -13.13 -2.57 3.99
N VAL A 49 -12.89 -2.72 2.69
CA VAL A 49 -11.55 -2.75 2.10
C VAL A 49 -11.15 -1.31 1.80
N ILE A 50 -10.08 -0.86 2.42
CA ILE A 50 -9.52 0.49 2.28
C ILE A 50 -8.19 0.34 1.54
N GLY A 51 -7.96 1.09 0.47
CA GLY A 51 -6.66 0.99 -0.20
C GLY A 51 -6.12 2.27 -0.82
N CYS A 52 -4.79 2.33 -0.80
CA CYS A 52 -3.97 3.38 -1.40
C CYS A 52 -2.57 2.82 -1.67
N THR A 53 -1.74 3.53 -2.42
CA THR A 53 -0.33 3.14 -2.59
C THR A 53 0.42 3.15 -1.25
N LEU A 54 0.11 4.14 -0.39
CA LEU A 54 0.79 4.41 0.87
C LEU A 54 2.28 4.66 0.68
N TRP A 55 2.65 5.58 -0.20
CA TRP A 55 4.05 6.00 -0.32
C TRP A 55 4.67 6.21 1.06
N SER A 56 5.89 5.74 1.30
CA SER A 56 6.52 5.81 2.63
C SER A 56 7.07 7.19 2.95
N SER A 57 7.19 7.50 4.24
CA SER A 57 7.81 8.74 4.73
C SER A 57 9.32 8.64 4.67
N ILE A 58 9.97 9.57 3.97
CA ILE A 58 11.42 9.65 3.84
C ILE A 58 11.96 10.77 4.70
N SER A 59 12.96 10.47 5.53
CA SER A 59 13.60 11.46 6.38
C SER A 59 14.47 12.43 5.58
N GLU A 60 14.62 13.65 6.08
CA GLU A 60 15.50 14.65 5.47
C GLU A 60 16.95 14.16 5.35
N GLU A 61 17.42 13.42 6.36
CA GLU A 61 18.76 12.79 6.37
C GLU A 61 18.98 11.86 5.17
N ASN A 62 17.98 11.07 4.81
CA ASN A 62 18.10 10.07 3.75
C ASN A 62 17.63 10.59 2.38
N SER A 63 16.97 11.74 2.33
CA SER A 63 16.35 12.34 1.14
C SER A 63 17.30 12.36 -0.07
N SER A 64 18.50 12.92 0.08
CA SER A 64 19.49 12.99 -1.01
C SER A 64 20.02 11.62 -1.43
N HIS A 65 20.26 10.72 -0.47
CA HIS A 65 20.72 9.37 -0.79
C HIS A 65 19.66 8.62 -1.60
N ILE A 66 18.41 8.61 -1.12
CA ILE A 66 17.29 7.92 -1.77
C ILE A 66 16.98 8.53 -3.14
N SER A 67 16.91 9.86 -3.26
CA SER A 67 16.58 10.50 -4.54
C SER A 67 17.58 10.17 -5.65
N ASN A 68 18.85 9.93 -5.29
CA ASN A 68 19.90 9.63 -6.25
C ASN A 68 19.94 8.13 -6.65
N HIS A 69 19.39 7.22 -5.83
CA HIS A 69 19.52 5.78 -6.04
C HIS A 69 18.19 5.07 -6.37
N ALA A 70 17.04 5.58 -5.90
CA ALA A 70 15.74 5.03 -6.23
C ALA A 70 15.32 5.42 -7.66
N ASN A 71 14.91 4.43 -8.45
CA ASN A 71 14.48 4.62 -9.82
C ASN A 71 13.25 5.53 -9.95
N ASP A 72 12.39 5.56 -8.94
CA ASP A 72 11.17 6.36 -8.90
C ASP A 72 11.44 7.83 -9.22
N TYR A 73 12.47 8.42 -8.63
CA TYR A 73 12.86 9.82 -8.83
C TYR A 73 13.45 10.11 -10.22
N ASN A 74 13.89 9.07 -10.92
CA ASN A 74 14.44 9.16 -12.27
C ASN A 74 13.39 8.83 -13.35
N LYS A 75 12.40 8.00 -13.04
CA LYS A 75 11.45 7.43 -14.01
C LYS A 75 10.05 8.02 -13.88
N ILE A 76 9.62 8.42 -12.69
CA ILE A 76 8.30 9.00 -12.45
C ILE A 76 8.37 10.52 -12.62
N SER A 77 7.38 11.06 -13.31
CA SER A 77 7.10 12.48 -13.40
C SER A 77 5.80 12.79 -12.65
N ILE A 78 5.67 14.04 -12.24
CA ILE A 78 4.48 14.55 -11.55
C ILE A 78 4.17 15.96 -12.06
N LYS A 79 2.90 16.34 -11.98
CA LYS A 79 2.49 17.72 -12.23
C LYS A 79 2.75 18.56 -10.98
N ASP A 80 3.57 19.60 -11.11
CA ASP A 80 3.88 20.48 -9.97
C ASP A 80 2.62 21.15 -9.42
N ALA A 81 2.49 21.17 -8.10
CA ALA A 81 1.30 21.67 -7.42
C ALA A 81 1.14 23.20 -7.54
N GLN A 82 2.21 23.95 -7.76
CA GLN A 82 2.18 25.42 -7.81
C GLN A 82 2.00 25.95 -9.23
N ASN A 83 2.78 25.43 -10.17
CA ASN A 83 2.83 25.98 -11.54
C ASN A 83 2.32 25.02 -12.62
N HIS A 84 1.86 23.83 -12.23
CA HIS A 84 1.28 22.82 -13.12
C HIS A 84 2.22 22.30 -14.22
N GLN A 85 3.52 22.56 -14.14
CA GLN A 85 4.51 22.01 -15.06
C GLN A 85 4.82 20.56 -14.71
N ILE A 86 5.07 19.74 -15.74
CA ILE A 86 5.53 18.37 -15.56
C ILE A 86 7.02 18.41 -15.19
N ARG A 87 7.38 17.77 -14.09
CA ARG A 87 8.77 17.60 -13.64
C ARG A 87 8.97 16.23 -13.02
N LYS A 88 10.22 15.85 -12.77
CA LYS A 88 10.52 14.63 -12.02
C LYS A 88 9.96 14.67 -10.61
N LEU A 89 9.55 13.49 -10.14
CA LEU A 89 9.13 13.28 -8.75
C LEU A 89 10.27 13.68 -7.81
N LYS A 90 9.92 14.29 -6.68
CA LYS A 90 10.88 14.62 -5.61
C LYS A 90 10.42 14.01 -4.29
N VAL A 91 11.35 13.84 -3.36
CA VAL A 91 11.06 13.32 -2.01
C VAL A 91 9.96 14.13 -1.31
N GLN A 92 9.94 15.46 -1.50
CA GLN A 92 8.91 16.31 -0.90
C GLN A 92 7.50 16.00 -1.45
N ASP A 93 7.38 15.57 -2.71
CA ASP A 93 6.09 15.16 -3.27
C ASP A 93 5.62 13.86 -2.65
N VAL A 94 6.53 12.88 -2.55
CA VAL A 94 6.27 11.57 -1.93
C VAL A 94 5.83 11.75 -0.48
N ASN A 95 6.55 12.56 0.31
CA ASN A 95 6.18 12.87 1.69
C ASN A 95 4.84 13.61 1.79
N ARG A 96 4.51 14.47 0.83
CA ARG A 96 3.19 15.13 0.75
C ARG A 96 2.09 14.12 0.45
N ILE A 97 2.30 13.21 -0.51
CA ILE A 97 1.37 12.14 -0.87
C ILE A 97 1.18 11.19 0.32
N HIS A 98 2.26 10.75 0.96
CA HIS A 98 2.25 9.94 2.18
C HIS A 98 1.33 10.55 3.24
N LYS A 99 1.50 11.84 3.55
CA LYS A 99 0.65 12.53 4.53
C LYS A 99 -0.82 12.55 4.12
N GLN A 100 -1.11 12.73 2.83
CA GLN A 100 -2.49 12.66 2.32
C GLN A 100 -3.07 11.26 2.47
N ASP A 101 -2.30 10.22 2.13
CA ASP A 101 -2.70 8.82 2.25
C ASP A 101 -2.98 8.45 3.71
N VAL A 102 -2.07 8.79 4.63
CA VAL A 102 -2.22 8.52 6.07
C VAL A 102 -3.44 9.22 6.65
N ASN A 103 -3.64 10.50 6.35
CA ASN A 103 -4.80 11.25 6.85
C ASN A 103 -6.12 10.67 6.33
N TRP A 104 -6.18 10.37 5.03
CA TRP A 104 -7.35 9.78 4.40
C TRP A 104 -7.64 8.40 4.99
N LEU A 105 -6.63 7.53 5.04
CA LEU A 105 -6.72 6.17 5.57
C LEU A 105 -7.20 6.16 7.02
N THR A 106 -6.64 7.02 7.87
CA THR A 106 -7.03 7.13 9.28
C THR A 106 -8.51 7.49 9.43
N ARG A 107 -9.01 8.43 8.62
CA ARG A 107 -10.42 8.82 8.62
C ARG A 107 -11.33 7.67 8.18
N GLU A 108 -10.99 6.94 7.12
CA GLU A 108 -11.79 5.80 6.65
C GLU A 108 -11.85 4.66 7.67
N ILE A 109 -10.73 4.42 8.39
CA ILE A 109 -10.68 3.42 9.46
C ILE A 109 -11.61 3.82 10.62
N HIS A 110 -11.55 5.07 11.06
CA HIS A 110 -12.44 5.56 12.12
C HIS A 110 -13.91 5.45 11.73
N GLU A 111 -14.26 5.87 10.52
CA GLU A 111 -15.64 5.77 10.03
C GLU A 111 -16.13 4.31 9.97
N ALA A 112 -15.28 3.39 9.52
CA ALA A 112 -15.60 1.96 9.51
C ALA A 112 -15.79 1.40 10.93
N ASN A 113 -14.88 1.75 11.85
CA ASN A 113 -14.96 1.34 13.26
C ASN A 113 -16.24 1.87 13.94
N GLU A 114 -16.62 3.13 13.68
CA GLU A 114 -17.87 3.73 14.20
C GLU A 114 -19.12 3.01 13.66
N LYS A 115 -19.07 2.55 12.42
CA LYS A 115 -20.15 1.77 11.79
C LYS A 115 -20.15 0.29 12.18
N GLY A 116 -19.18 -0.16 12.99
CA GLY A 116 -19.03 -1.56 13.37
C GLY A 116 -18.61 -2.48 12.22
N GLU A 117 -18.00 -1.92 11.17
CA GLU A 117 -17.52 -2.66 10.01
C GLU A 117 -16.16 -3.31 10.32
N ARG A 118 -15.89 -4.45 9.67
CA ARG A 118 -14.55 -5.07 9.64
C ARG A 118 -13.66 -4.27 8.70
N VAL A 119 -12.37 -4.16 9.02
CA VAL A 119 -11.44 -3.32 8.28
C VAL A 119 -10.31 -4.15 7.71
N ILE A 120 -10.23 -4.17 6.38
CA ILE A 120 -9.07 -4.67 5.63
C ILE A 120 -8.40 -3.46 4.98
N ILE A 121 -7.08 -3.36 5.12
CA ILE A 121 -6.27 -2.38 4.42
C ILE A 121 -5.44 -3.08 3.38
N ILE A 122 -5.38 -2.53 2.18
CA ILE A 122 -4.47 -2.96 1.11
C ILE A 122 -3.60 -1.78 0.73
N SER A 123 -2.29 -1.91 0.92
CA SER A 123 -1.31 -0.93 0.48
C SER A 123 -0.19 -1.55 -0.34
N HIS A 124 0.50 -0.74 -1.14
CA HIS A 124 1.71 -1.23 -1.79
C HIS A 124 2.88 -1.25 -0.81
N HIS A 125 3.12 -0.15 -0.10
CA HIS A 125 4.22 -0.06 0.87
C HIS A 125 3.78 -0.62 2.23
N ALA A 126 4.75 -1.06 3.01
CA ALA A 126 4.53 -1.66 4.31
C ALA A 126 4.22 -0.63 5.41
N PRO A 127 3.29 -0.95 6.33
CA PRO A 127 2.85 -0.03 7.39
C PRO A 127 3.73 -0.03 8.64
N LEU A 128 4.69 -0.95 8.73
CA LEU A 128 5.58 -1.08 9.88
C LEU A 128 7.00 -1.32 9.40
N LEU A 129 7.99 -0.74 10.08
CA LEU A 129 9.40 -1.00 9.79
C LEU A 129 9.78 -2.46 10.04
N THR A 130 9.06 -3.17 10.91
CA THR A 130 9.28 -4.60 11.15
C THR A 130 8.78 -5.49 10.01
N CYS A 131 8.06 -4.97 9.02
CA CYS A 131 7.58 -5.72 7.86
C CYS A 131 8.67 -6.01 6.81
N ILE A 132 9.79 -5.30 6.85
CA ILE A 132 10.91 -5.49 5.92
C ILE A 132 11.73 -6.72 6.30
N ASN A 133 12.57 -7.18 5.37
CA ASN A 133 13.55 -8.23 5.64
C ASN A 133 14.48 -7.78 6.81
N PRO A 134 14.55 -8.51 7.92
CA PRO A 134 15.41 -8.16 9.05
C PRO A 134 16.90 -7.98 8.68
N ALA A 135 17.38 -8.72 7.67
CA ALA A 135 18.76 -8.59 7.19
C ALA A 135 19.05 -7.22 6.56
N LEU A 136 18.00 -6.52 6.10
CA LEU A 136 18.12 -5.21 5.48
C LEU A 136 17.82 -4.06 6.44
N GLN A 137 17.44 -4.28 7.70
CA GLN A 137 16.89 -3.24 8.59
C GLN A 137 17.70 -1.93 8.74
N HIS A 138 19.01 -1.96 8.47
CA HIS A 138 19.92 -0.81 8.55
C HIS A 138 20.15 -0.12 7.20
N ASP A 139 19.59 -0.64 6.12
CA ASP A 139 19.65 -0.03 4.80
C ASP A 139 18.72 1.19 4.75
N LYS A 140 19.30 2.32 4.34
CA LYS A 140 18.60 3.60 4.15
C LYS A 140 17.50 3.48 3.11
N MET A 141 17.66 2.60 2.12
CA MET A 141 16.69 2.37 1.06
C MET A 141 15.38 1.79 1.58
N ASN A 142 15.31 1.18 2.76
CA ASN A 142 14.03 0.66 3.26
C ASN A 142 12.96 1.74 3.50
N GLN A 143 13.36 3.01 3.66
CA GLN A 143 12.41 4.12 3.71
C GLN A 143 11.67 4.33 2.39
N THR A 144 12.04 3.64 1.29
CA THR A 144 11.23 3.58 0.07
C THR A 144 10.15 2.51 0.13
N SER A 145 10.23 1.55 1.05
CA SER A 145 9.32 0.39 1.07
C SER A 145 8.47 0.27 2.33
N ALA A 146 8.86 0.91 3.43
CA ALA A 146 8.12 0.86 4.69
C ALA A 146 8.09 2.21 5.40
N THR A 147 7.04 2.44 6.18
CA THR A 147 6.91 3.58 7.09
C THR A 147 6.41 3.08 8.45
N ASP A 148 6.58 3.86 9.52
CA ASP A 148 6.10 3.47 10.85
C ASP A 148 4.70 4.07 11.11
N LEU A 149 3.67 3.23 11.00
CA LEU A 149 2.29 3.55 11.36
C LEU A 149 1.81 2.75 12.57
N SER A 150 2.73 2.32 13.45
CA SER A 150 2.40 1.58 14.67
C SER A 150 1.37 2.30 15.54
N SER A 151 1.37 3.65 15.57
CA SER A 151 0.36 4.43 16.29
C SER A 151 -1.06 4.21 15.78
N ILE A 152 -1.26 4.11 14.46
CA ILE A 152 -2.56 3.82 13.84
C ILE A 152 -2.98 2.38 14.18
N VAL A 153 -2.06 1.43 14.00
CA VAL A 153 -2.30 0.01 14.32
C VAL A 153 -2.65 -0.19 15.81
N ASN A 154 -2.04 0.58 16.70
CA ASN A 154 -2.30 0.50 18.14
C ASN A 154 -3.58 1.22 18.58
N SER A 155 -4.06 2.21 17.82
CA SER A 155 -5.21 3.05 18.21
C SER A 155 -6.52 2.68 17.52
N CYS A 156 -6.45 1.96 16.40
CA CYS A 156 -7.61 1.60 15.59
C CYS A 156 -7.84 0.08 15.58
N LYS A 157 -9.08 -0.33 15.31
CA LYS A 157 -9.41 -1.75 15.11
C LYS A 157 -9.26 -2.08 13.61
N ILE A 158 -8.17 -2.72 13.26
CA ILE A 158 -7.86 -3.19 11.91
C ILE A 158 -7.74 -4.72 11.98
N ASP A 159 -8.39 -5.43 11.06
CA ASP A 159 -8.37 -6.89 11.07
C ASP A 159 -7.18 -7.45 10.28
N LEU A 160 -6.93 -6.87 9.11
CA LEU A 160 -5.88 -7.29 8.20
C LEU A 160 -5.31 -6.09 7.45
N TRP A 161 -3.99 -5.99 7.39
CA TRP A 161 -3.27 -5.05 6.55
C TRP A 161 -2.36 -5.83 5.59
N VAL A 162 -2.79 -5.90 4.33
CA VAL A 162 -2.03 -6.53 3.25
C VAL A 162 -1.09 -5.49 2.65
N TYR A 163 0.18 -5.85 2.49
CA TYR A 163 1.20 -5.00 1.90
C TYR A 163 2.13 -5.76 0.96
N GLY A 164 2.94 -5.01 0.19
CA GLY A 164 3.97 -5.55 -0.69
C GLY A 164 5.25 -4.71 -0.61
N HIS A 165 5.88 -4.53 -1.77
CA HIS A 165 7.09 -3.74 -2.02
C HIS A 165 8.38 -4.14 -1.26
N THR A 166 8.29 -4.85 -0.15
CA THR A 166 9.46 -5.25 0.66
C THR A 166 10.22 -6.44 0.09
N HIS A 167 9.65 -7.13 -0.89
CA HIS A 167 10.18 -8.36 -1.50
C HIS A 167 10.51 -9.44 -0.46
N TYR A 168 9.74 -9.44 0.62
CA TYR A 168 9.88 -10.32 1.77
C TYR A 168 8.49 -10.73 2.24
N THR A 169 8.18 -12.02 2.15
CA THR A 169 6.87 -12.58 2.51
C THR A 169 6.82 -12.80 4.02
N LYS A 170 6.01 -12.01 4.72
CA LYS A 170 5.93 -12.03 6.18
C LYS A 170 4.50 -11.84 6.66
N VAL A 171 4.09 -12.65 7.63
CA VAL A 171 2.91 -12.42 8.47
C VAL A 171 3.39 -12.05 9.87
N GLN A 172 2.84 -10.98 10.43
CA GLN A 172 3.06 -10.59 11.82
C GLN A 172 1.79 -9.99 12.41
N VAL A 173 1.72 -9.93 13.74
CA VAL A 173 0.59 -9.36 14.46
C VAL A 173 1.08 -8.22 15.35
N LEU A 174 0.41 -7.07 15.28
CA LEU A 174 0.58 -5.95 16.20
C LEU A 174 -0.80 -5.48 16.64
N ASN A 175 -1.05 -5.45 17.96
CA ASN A 175 -2.34 -5.02 18.54
C ASN A 175 -3.57 -5.68 17.88
N ASN A 176 -3.55 -7.01 17.73
CA ASN A 176 -4.58 -7.81 17.05
C ASN A 176 -4.79 -7.53 15.55
N THR A 177 -4.02 -6.61 14.96
CA THR A 177 -3.99 -6.41 13.52
C THR A 177 -3.00 -7.38 12.89
N ILE A 178 -3.46 -8.18 11.93
CA ILE A 178 -2.56 -9.01 11.13
C ILE A 178 -1.96 -8.14 10.02
N CYS A 179 -0.64 -7.99 9.98
CA CYS A 179 0.06 -7.39 8.85
C CYS A 179 0.68 -8.51 8.01
N ALA A 180 0.28 -8.63 6.75
CA ALA A 180 0.71 -9.73 5.89
C ALA A 180 1.16 -9.27 4.50
N SER A 181 2.17 -9.95 3.96
CA SER A 181 2.58 -9.87 2.56
C SER A 181 2.68 -11.27 1.97
N ASN A 182 2.46 -11.39 0.65
CA ASN A 182 2.62 -12.63 -0.11
C ASN A 182 3.24 -12.32 -1.49
N GLN A 183 4.53 -11.99 -1.49
CA GLN A 183 5.20 -11.38 -2.64
C GLN A 183 5.92 -12.44 -3.45
N VAL A 184 5.84 -12.35 -4.79
CA VAL A 184 6.57 -13.26 -5.69
C VAL A 184 8.08 -12.98 -5.68
N GLY A 185 8.49 -11.72 -5.50
CA GLY A 185 9.87 -11.29 -5.63
C GLY A 185 10.40 -11.38 -7.07
N HIS A 186 11.66 -11.01 -7.26
CA HIS A 186 12.39 -11.14 -8.51
C HIS A 186 13.27 -12.37 -8.51
N LYS A 187 13.42 -13.02 -9.67
CA LYS A 187 14.19 -14.28 -9.84
C LYS A 187 15.63 -14.28 -9.28
N HIS A 188 16.24 -13.12 -9.06
CA HIS A 188 17.60 -12.99 -8.54
C HIS A 188 17.67 -12.77 -7.03
N GLU A 189 16.53 -12.65 -6.36
CA GLU A 189 16.44 -12.44 -4.91
C GLU A 189 16.53 -13.78 -4.17
N GLN A 190 16.90 -13.70 -2.88
CA GLN A 190 17.07 -14.90 -2.04
C GLN A 190 15.73 -15.55 -1.68
N GLU A 191 14.69 -14.74 -1.51
CA GLU A 191 13.33 -15.20 -1.26
C GLU A 191 12.48 -14.89 -2.48
N VAL A 192 12.04 -15.96 -3.16
CA VAL A 192 11.19 -15.88 -4.35
C VAL A 192 10.04 -16.87 -4.24
N GLY A 193 8.93 -16.54 -4.88
CA GLY A 193 7.71 -17.31 -4.83
C GLY A 193 6.73 -16.76 -3.80
N TYR A 194 5.45 -17.00 -4.07
CA TYR A 194 4.34 -16.69 -3.17
C TYR A 194 3.78 -18.00 -2.60
N LYS A 195 3.16 -17.91 -1.43
CA LYS A 195 2.50 -19.04 -0.78
C LYS A 195 1.07 -19.16 -1.29
N GLU A 196 0.79 -20.17 -2.11
CA GLU A 196 -0.56 -20.43 -2.63
C GLU A 196 -1.58 -20.75 -1.53
N SER A 197 -1.13 -21.39 -0.44
CA SER A 197 -2.02 -21.77 0.67
C SER A 197 -2.32 -20.61 1.63
N GLN A 198 -1.64 -19.46 1.49
CA GLN A 198 -1.81 -18.35 2.44
C GLN A 198 -3.23 -17.79 2.35
N CYS A 199 -3.99 -18.00 3.43
CA CYS A 199 -5.40 -17.64 3.51
C CYS A 199 -5.72 -16.93 4.82
N PHE A 200 -6.69 -16.02 4.79
CA PHE A 200 -7.22 -15.35 5.97
C PHE A 200 -8.72 -15.62 6.07
N MET A 201 -9.14 -16.17 7.21
CA MET A 201 -10.54 -16.45 7.48
C MET A 201 -11.11 -15.38 8.41
N PHE A 202 -12.21 -14.78 7.98
CA PHE A 202 -12.99 -13.85 8.78
C PHE A 202 -14.16 -14.61 9.38
N THR A 203 -14.19 -14.70 10.70
CA THR A 203 -15.34 -15.17 11.48
C THR A 203 -16.12 -13.98 12.03
N GLN A 204 -17.27 -14.25 12.64
CA GLN A 204 -18.09 -13.22 13.28
C GLN A 204 -17.27 -12.37 14.28
N ASP A 205 -16.34 -13.01 15.00
CA ASP A 205 -15.60 -12.37 16.10
C ASP A 205 -14.13 -12.03 15.75
N SER A 206 -13.51 -12.66 14.74
CA SER A 206 -12.06 -12.55 14.53
C SER A 206 -11.62 -12.70 13.07
N CYS A 207 -10.40 -12.24 12.76
CA CYS A 207 -9.67 -12.59 11.54
C CYS A 207 -8.50 -13.48 11.94
N GLN A 208 -8.31 -14.59 11.23
CA GLN A 208 -7.27 -15.58 11.53
C GLN A 208 -6.50 -15.94 10.27
N HIS A 209 -5.18 -16.04 10.37
CA HIS A 209 -4.33 -16.62 9.33
C HIS A 209 -4.43 -18.15 9.40
N ILE A 210 -4.68 -18.79 8.27
CA ILE A 210 -4.77 -20.25 8.13
C ILE A 210 -3.71 -20.67 7.11
N GLU A 211 -2.88 -21.64 7.49
CA GLU A 211 -1.79 -22.19 6.65
C GLU A 211 -2.19 -23.48 5.92
#